data_AF-A0A4Y2CEX7-F1
#
_entry.id   AF-A0A4Y2CEX7-F1
#
_cell.length_a   1.000
_cell.length_b   1.000
_cell.length_c   1.000
_cell.angle_alpha   90.00
_cell.angle_beta   90.00
_cell.angle_gamma   90.00
#
_symmetry.space_group_name_H-M   'P 1'
#
loop_
_entity.id
_entity.type
_entity.pdbx_description
1 polymer ?
#
loop_
_entity_poly.entity_id
_entity_poly.type
_entity_poly.pdbx_seq_one_letter_code
_entity_poly.pdbx_strand_id
1 'polypeptide(L)'
;CTSNSLRDLPTRTALKSWRRVSPSSLPDKPRRDAVAAFRQTTGHDCLAAHQHRLGIFTEPFCPLCDSGEVMERGHLLRCGQGLTEVSTYWEASALLGQ
;
A
#
# COMPACT_ATOMS: atom_id res chain seq x y z
N CYS A 1 29.67 3.40 -9.98
CA CYS A 1 29.01 4.72 -10.09
C CYS A 1 27.88 4.61 -11.10
N THR A 2 26.63 4.47 -10.64
CA THR A 2 25.49 4.31 -11.56
C THR A 2 25.03 5.70 -12.00
N SER A 3 25.16 5.99 -13.30
CA SER A 3 24.65 7.21 -13.94
C SER A 3 23.18 7.42 -13.57
N ASN A 4 22.87 8.50 -12.84
CA ASN A 4 21.50 8.97 -12.59
C ASN A 4 21.03 9.88 -13.74
N SER A 5 21.26 9.48 -14.99
CA SER A 5 20.80 10.24 -16.15
C SER A 5 19.28 10.06 -16.34
N LEU A 6 18.58 11.16 -16.65
CA LEU A 6 17.16 11.12 -17.03
C LEU A 6 16.90 10.24 -18.25
N ARG A 7 17.92 10.01 -19.10
CA ARG A 7 17.82 9.12 -20.27
C ARG A 7 17.68 7.64 -19.88
N ASP A 8 18.19 7.26 -18.70
CA ASP A 8 18.12 5.89 -18.18
C ASP A 8 16.85 5.64 -17.35
N LEU A 9 16.04 6.69 -17.10
CA LEU A 9 14.82 6.60 -16.30
C LEU A 9 13.83 5.56 -16.86
N PRO A 10 13.61 5.46 -18.19
CA PRO A 10 12.71 4.47 -18.74
C PRO A 10 13.12 3.04 -18.40
N THR A 11 14.40 2.72 -18.60
CA THR A 11 15.00 1.42 -18.32
C THR A 11 14.91 1.06 -16.84
N ARG A 12 15.26 2.00 -15.95
CA ARG A 12 15.26 1.78 -14.49
C ARG A 12 13.87 1.57 -13.90
N THR A 13 12.85 2.13 -14.55
CA THR A 13 11.46 2.04 -14.09
C THR A 13 10.65 1.00 -14.87
N ALA A 14 11.26 0.30 -15.84
CA ALA A 14 10.55 -0.62 -16.74
C ALA A 14 9.79 -1.73 -15.99
N LEU A 15 10.35 -2.22 -14.88
CA LEU A 15 9.79 -3.30 -14.06
C LEU A 15 8.92 -2.80 -12.90
N LYS A 16 8.68 -1.49 -12.80
CA LYS A 16 7.91 -0.94 -11.67
C LYS A 16 6.42 -1.18 -11.87
N SER A 17 5.77 -1.79 -10.87
CA SER A 17 4.34 -2.09 -10.88
C SER A 17 3.46 -0.86 -11.17
N TRP A 18 3.87 0.31 -10.68
CA TRP A 18 3.16 1.57 -10.90
C TRP A 18 3.08 2.02 -12.37
N ARG A 19 3.91 1.51 -13.27
CA ARG A 19 3.77 1.78 -14.72
C ARG A 19 2.48 1.22 -15.31
N ARG A 20 1.93 0.17 -14.71
CA ARG A 20 0.69 -0.47 -15.16
C ARG A 20 -0.55 0.25 -14.61
N VAL A 21 -0.38 1.19 -13.70
CA VAL A 21 -1.51 1.94 -13.12
C VAL A 21 -1.91 3.04 -14.09
N SER A 22 -3.10 2.90 -14.66
CA SER A 22 -3.70 3.94 -15.50
C SER A 22 -4.16 5.11 -14.63
N PRO A 23 -3.92 6.37 -15.01
CA PRO A 23 -4.45 7.53 -14.27
C PRO A 23 -5.97 7.46 -14.06
N SER A 24 -6.71 6.92 -15.03
CA SER A 24 -8.16 6.70 -14.96
C SER A 24 -8.60 5.66 -13.93
N SER A 25 -7.68 4.79 -13.47
CA SER A 25 -7.96 3.80 -12.42
C SER A 25 -7.85 4.40 -11.01
N LEU A 26 -7.24 5.59 -10.90
CA LEU A 26 -7.18 6.33 -9.64
C LEU A 26 -8.36 7.30 -9.62
N PRO A 27 -9.18 7.26 -8.56
CA PRO A 27 -10.32 8.16 -8.49
C PRO A 27 -9.83 9.60 -8.31
N ASP A 28 -10.42 10.53 -9.06
CA ASP A 28 -10.24 11.98 -8.86
C ASP A 28 -10.97 12.41 -7.58
N LYS A 29 -10.33 12.13 -6.45
CA LYS A 29 -10.84 12.26 -5.09
C LYS A 29 -9.84 13.06 -4.25
N PRO A 30 -10.23 13.48 -3.03
CA PRO A 30 -9.29 14.07 -2.09
C PRO A 30 -8.00 13.25 -2.02
N ARG A 31 -6.86 13.95 -1.92
CA ARG A 31 -5.51 13.36 -1.93
C ARG A 31 -5.40 12.08 -1.09
N ARG A 32 -6.07 12.05 0.06
CA ARG A 32 -6.12 10.91 0.99
C ARG A 32 -6.64 9.62 0.33
N ASP A 33 -7.71 9.71 -0.45
CA ASP A 33 -8.32 8.57 -1.13
C ASP A 33 -7.49 8.13 -2.34
N ALA A 34 -7.02 9.08 -3.15
CA ALA A 34 -6.17 8.79 -4.31
C ALA A 34 -4.86 8.11 -3.89
N VAL A 35 -4.25 8.56 -2.78
CA VAL A 35 -3.04 7.94 -2.22
C VAL A 35 -3.31 6.53 -1.72
N ALA A 36 -4.39 6.31 -0.98
CA ALA A 36 -4.75 4.97 -0.50
C ALA A 36 -5.00 4.01 -1.66
N ALA A 37 -5.75 4.45 -2.68
CA ALA A 37 -6.02 3.66 -3.88
C ALA A 37 -4.74 3.35 -4.67
N PHE A 38 -3.85 4.33 -4.87
CA PHE A 38 -2.58 4.15 -5.57
C PHE A 38 -1.67 3.15 -4.87
N ARG A 39 -1.50 3.29 -3.55
CA ARG A 39 -0.68 2.40 -2.72
C ARG A 39 -1.17 0.96 -2.79
N GLN A 40 -2.48 0.76 -2.63
CA GLN A 40 -3.11 -0.56 -2.75
C GLN A 40 -2.99 -1.15 -4.16
N THR A 41 -3.19 -0.34 -5.20
CA THR A 41 -3.11 -0.81 -6.60
C THR A 41 -1.69 -1.21 -6.99
N THR A 42 -0.68 -0.51 -6.47
CA THR A 42 0.73 -0.79 -6.78
C THR A 42 1.36 -1.87 -5.90
N GLY A 43 0.61 -2.39 -4.91
CA GLY A 43 1.12 -3.33 -3.91
C GLY A 43 2.15 -2.71 -2.95
N HIS A 44 2.16 -1.37 -2.85
CA HIS A 44 2.89 -0.64 -1.81
C HIS A 44 1.91 -0.26 -0.71
N ASP A 45 1.22 -1.26 -0.23
CA ASP A 45 0.28 -1.15 0.85
C ASP A 45 1.08 -1.08 2.15
N CYS A 46 0.81 -0.06 2.95
CA CYS A 46 1.36 0.13 4.28
C CYS A 46 0.83 -0.93 5.26
N LEU A 47 0.80 -2.20 4.87
CA LEU A 47 0.24 -3.28 5.68
C LEU A 47 1.34 -4.00 6.45
N ALA A 48 0.98 -4.54 7.61
CA ALA A 48 1.90 -5.25 8.49
C ALA A 48 2.64 -6.36 7.75
N ALA A 49 1.97 -7.09 6.85
CA ALA A 49 2.59 -8.14 6.04
C ALA A 49 3.71 -7.62 5.12
N HIS A 50 3.51 -6.46 4.48
CA HIS A 50 4.51 -5.86 3.61
C HIS A 50 5.67 -5.29 4.42
N GLN A 51 5.38 -4.59 5.51
CA GLN A 51 6.41 -4.06 6.41
C GLN A 51 7.26 -5.16 7.04
N HIS A 52 6.65 -6.30 7.40
CA HIS A 52 7.35 -7.47 7.92
C HIS A 52 8.34 -8.04 6.90
N ARG A 53 7.94 -8.16 5.62
CA ARG A 53 8.86 -8.58 4.55
C ARG A 53 10.04 -7.63 4.34
N LEU A 54 9.86 -6.35 4.65
CA LEU A 54 10.91 -5.34 4.60
C LEU A 54 11.75 -5.28 5.90
N GLY A 55 11.40 -6.05 6.93
CA GLY A 55 12.06 -6.03 8.24
C GLY A 55 11.80 -4.77 9.06
N ILE A 56 10.78 -3.98 8.70
CA ILE A 56 10.40 -2.76 9.43
C ILE A 56 9.53 -3.11 10.63
N PHE A 57 8.63 -4.08 10.46
CA PHE A 57 7.67 -4.48 11.48
C PHE A 57 7.90 -5.93 11.89
N THR A 58 7.76 -6.23 13.18
CA THR A 58 8.15 -7.54 13.72
C THR A 58 7.20 -8.65 13.32
N GLU A 59 5.90 -8.35 13.19
CA GLU A 59 4.85 -9.35 13.00
C GLU A 59 3.96 -9.03 11.79
N PRO A 60 3.57 -10.00 10.94
CA PRO A 60 2.78 -9.72 9.75
C PRO A 60 1.26 -9.56 10.02
N PHE A 61 0.83 -9.59 11.27
CA PHE A 61 -0.58 -9.70 11.66
C PHE A 61 -1.35 -8.38 11.60
N CYS A 62 -2.66 -8.47 11.42
CA CYS A 62 -3.54 -7.32 11.41
C CYS A 62 -3.62 -6.64 12.79
N PRO A 63 -3.28 -5.35 12.91
CA PRO A 63 -3.43 -4.59 14.15
C PRO A 63 -4.86 -4.09 14.36
N LEU A 64 -5.74 -4.22 13.35
CA LEU A 64 -7.13 -3.77 13.43
C LEU A 64 -8.07 -4.79 14.07
N CYS A 65 -7.67 -6.05 14.17
CA CYS A 65 -8.49 -7.09 14.78
C CYS A 65 -7.63 -8.16 15.46
N ASP A 66 -8.20 -8.83 16.45
CA ASP A 66 -7.52 -9.89 17.21
C ASP A 66 -7.60 -11.26 16.52
N SER A 67 -7.83 -11.31 15.21
CA SER A 67 -7.98 -12.57 14.46
C SER A 67 -6.66 -13.33 14.26
N GLY A 68 -5.52 -12.64 14.40
CA GLY A 68 -4.21 -13.18 14.05
C GLY A 68 -4.01 -13.41 12.55
N GLU A 69 -4.92 -12.96 11.70
CA GLU A 69 -4.75 -13.06 10.24
C GLU A 69 -3.64 -12.11 9.76
N VAL A 70 -2.93 -12.53 8.72
CA VAL A 70 -1.93 -11.70 8.05
C VAL A 70 -2.61 -10.49 7.42
N MET A 71 -2.07 -9.31 7.69
CA MET A 71 -2.59 -8.06 7.16
C MET A 71 -2.17 -7.87 5.71
N GLU A 72 -2.90 -8.48 4.80
CA GLU A 72 -2.79 -8.24 3.36
C GLU A 72 -4.04 -7.53 2.83
N ARG A 73 -3.98 -7.00 1.60
CA ARG A 73 -5.10 -6.25 1.00
C ARG A 73 -6.43 -7.00 1.10
N GLY A 74 -6.41 -8.30 0.85
CA GLY A 74 -7.59 -9.16 0.95
C GLY A 74 -8.20 -9.18 2.36
N HIS A 75 -7.36 -9.22 3.39
CA HIS A 75 -7.79 -9.14 4.78
C HIS A 75 -8.27 -7.73 5.14
N LEU A 76 -7.55 -6.67 4.74
CA LEU A 76 -7.93 -5.27 4.99
C LEU A 76 -9.36 -4.97 4.52
N LEU A 77 -9.73 -5.46 3.33
CA LEU A 77 -11.08 -5.31 2.77
C LEU A 77 -12.18 -6.00 3.58
N ARG A 78 -11.84 -7.06 4.33
CA ARG A 78 -12.79 -7.80 5.18
C ARG A 78 -12.79 -7.31 6.64
N CYS A 79 -11.63 -6.83 7.11
CA CYS A 79 -11.41 -6.43 8.49
C CYS A 79 -12.08 -5.08 8.83
N GLY A 80 -12.27 -4.21 7.83
CA GLY A 80 -12.99 -2.95 7.99
C GLY A 80 -14.47 -3.17 8.25
N GLN A 81 -14.85 -3.51 9.48
CA GLN A 81 -16.25 -3.64 9.92
C GLN A 81 -17.02 -2.32 9.68
N GLY A 82 -17.65 -2.17 8.51
CA GLY A 82 -18.45 -0.99 8.15
C GLY A 82 -17.66 0.25 7.71
N LEU A 83 -16.34 0.14 7.56
CA LEU A 83 -15.48 1.22 7.09
C LEU A 83 -15.23 1.13 5.59
N THR A 84 -14.92 2.27 4.96
CA THR A 84 -14.45 2.27 3.57
C THR A 84 -13.03 1.71 3.48
N GLU A 85 -12.66 1.10 2.36
CA GLU A 85 -11.29 0.62 2.07
C GLU A 85 -10.22 1.69 2.39
N VAL A 86 -10.54 2.97 2.15
CA VAL A 86 -9.65 4.09 2.49
C VAL A 86 -9.57 4.32 4.00
N SER A 87 -10.70 4.36 4.71
CA SER A 87 -10.72 4.55 6.16
C SER A 87 -9.94 3.46 6.88
N THR A 88 -10.20 2.19 6.52
CA THR A 88 -9.50 1.03 7.10
C THR A 88 -8.00 1.08 6.85
N TYR A 89 -7.59 1.49 5.64
CA TYR A 89 -6.19 1.68 5.30
C TYR A 89 -5.49 2.72 6.19
N TRP A 90 -6.12 3.87 6.42
CA TRP A 90 -5.51 4.96 7.21
C TRP A 90 -5.50 4.64 8.71
N GLU A 91 -6.52 3.97 9.24
CA GLU A 91 -6.49 3.49 10.63
C GLU A 91 -5.34 2.51 10.85
N ALA A 92 -5.18 1.53 9.95
CA ALA A 92 -4.09 0.58 10.07
C ALA A 92 -2.72 1.26 9.93
N SER A 93 -2.62 2.23 9.02
CA SER A 93 -1.39 3.02 8.85
C SER A 93 -1.03 3.80 10.12
N ALA A 94 -2.03 4.38 10.80
CA ALA A 94 -1.83 5.10 12.06
C ALA A 94 -1.33 4.18 13.17
N LEU A 95 -1.88 2.96 13.29
CA LEU A 95 -1.43 1.96 14.25
C LEU A 95 -0.01 1.46 13.97
N LEU A 96 0.40 1.44 12.70
CA LEU A 96 1.74 1.05 12.25
C LEU A 96 2.73 2.21 12.26
N GLY A 97 2.34 3.40 12.73
CA GLY A 97 3.23 4.56 12.90
C GLY A 97 3.75 5.17 11.59
N GLN A 98 2.97 5.13 10.51
CA GLN A 98 3.34 5.68 9.19
C GLN A 98 2.80 7.08 8.89
#